data_AF-A0AAJ4XDY9-F1
#
_entry.id   AF-A0AAJ4XDY9-F1
#
_cell.length_a   1.000
_cell.length_b   1.000
_cell.length_c   1.000
_cell.angle_alpha   90.00
_cell.angle_beta   90.00
_cell.angle_gamma   90.00
#
_symmetry.space_group_name_H-M   'P 1'
#
loop_
_entity.id
_entity.type
_entity.pdbx_description
1 polymer ?
#
loop_
_entity_poly.entity_id
_entity_poly.type
_entity_poly.pdbx_seq_one_letter_code
_entity_poly.pdbx_strand_id
1 'polypeptide(L)'
;MKNFTCLFLFLTLFISSCEKTEDINDSNVQSFQLIENHKEIKGKVVSVTANENCGKIYVSARIDGVDGQYANVFFTLLSNGELESVKYNADLPAEQNLFYTQAIEPKKSFSIEDFKYDRQSQTASFKFKGKVFGHTNAKAEMQIEGSVHAKDIESLKCDAIIFEIRTTDPKFNFFSITSSTSKTHFVDKDGFYDYYYKSLSNSGQHLRLRLEKGIANYLDQEIELDEENQKNWVEYMEYTGPFVVGLNVNIIPSEWKKFKVKGKIQSLKKHSNPPDIFGKYFEGYMVLDIYDKEKIIVENAVLPFEVKDI
;
A
#
# COMPACT_ATOMS: atom_id res chain seq x y z
N MET A 1 59.04 -12.76 -68.95
CA MET A 1 59.75 -12.42 -67.70
C MET A 1 58.86 -11.52 -66.86
N LYS A 2 58.82 -11.82 -65.56
CA LYS A 2 58.22 -11.06 -64.44
C LYS A 2 56.69 -11.13 -64.26
N ASN A 3 56.33 -12.00 -63.32
CA ASN A 3 55.21 -11.89 -62.39
C ASN A 3 55.08 -10.45 -61.85
N PHE A 4 53.86 -9.97 -61.67
CA PHE A 4 53.52 -9.21 -60.47
C PHE A 4 52.06 -9.40 -60.08
N THR A 5 51.92 -9.83 -58.84
CA THR A 5 50.77 -10.11 -58.01
C THR A 5 49.91 -8.87 -57.78
N CYS A 6 48.58 -9.00 -57.86
CA CYS A 6 47.62 -8.28 -57.00
C CYS A 6 46.23 -8.91 -57.20
N LEU A 7 45.77 -9.75 -56.27
CA LEU A 7 44.92 -9.36 -55.13
C LEU A 7 43.45 -9.26 -55.60
N PHE A 8 42.69 -10.35 -55.51
CA PHE A 8 41.79 -10.71 -54.38
C PHE A 8 40.51 -9.85 -54.33
N LEU A 9 39.40 -10.55 -54.08
CA LEU A 9 38.04 -10.04 -53.78
C LEU A 9 37.24 -9.46 -54.94
N PHE A 10 36.34 -10.28 -55.48
CA PHE A 10 34.90 -9.99 -55.39
C PHE A 10 34.16 -11.32 -55.36
N LEU A 11 34.17 -11.94 -54.17
CA LEU A 11 33.27 -13.05 -53.87
C LEU A 11 31.86 -12.47 -53.82
N THR A 12 31.02 -12.95 -54.73
CA THR A 12 29.58 -13.10 -54.53
C THR A 12 29.25 -13.37 -53.08
N LEU A 13 28.32 -12.60 -52.49
CA LEU A 13 27.39 -12.99 -51.41
C LEU A 13 26.51 -11.76 -51.07
N PHE A 14 25.65 -11.34 -52.00
CA PHE A 14 24.40 -10.69 -51.60
C PHE A 14 23.45 -11.78 -51.11
N ILE A 15 23.72 -12.30 -49.90
CA ILE A 15 22.66 -12.93 -49.12
C ILE A 15 21.96 -11.78 -48.41
N SER A 16 20.76 -11.49 -48.88
CA SER A 16 19.75 -10.76 -48.14
C SER A 16 19.48 -11.46 -46.81
N SER A 17 20.22 -11.11 -45.76
CA SER A 17 19.77 -11.34 -44.39
C SER A 17 18.88 -10.17 -44.02
N CYS A 18 17.60 -10.34 -44.30
CA CYS A 18 16.56 -9.64 -43.56
C CYS A 18 16.56 -10.27 -42.18
N GLU A 19 17.44 -9.81 -41.29
CA GLU A 19 17.18 -10.00 -39.87
C GLU A 19 15.89 -9.25 -39.58
N LYS A 20 14.80 -10.03 -39.54
CA LYS A 20 13.71 -9.71 -38.64
C LYS A 20 14.40 -9.47 -37.30
N THR A 21 14.50 -8.21 -36.90
CA THR A 21 14.62 -7.87 -35.50
C THR A 21 13.47 -8.61 -34.84
N GLU A 22 13.79 -9.76 -34.23
CA GLU A 22 12.97 -10.30 -33.18
C GLU A 22 12.83 -9.14 -32.20
N ASP A 23 11.61 -8.62 -32.08
CA ASP A 23 11.19 -7.89 -30.91
C ASP A 23 11.39 -8.84 -29.73
N ILE A 24 12.60 -8.83 -29.18
CA ILE A 24 12.88 -9.36 -27.86
C ILE A 24 12.07 -8.45 -26.95
N ASN A 25 10.85 -8.90 -26.65
CA ASN A 25 10.01 -8.36 -25.62
C ASN A 25 10.76 -8.57 -24.30
N ASP A 26 11.64 -7.62 -23.99
CA ASP A 26 12.54 -7.65 -22.84
C ASP A 26 11.74 -7.28 -21.59
N SER A 27 10.71 -8.07 -21.28
CA SER A 27 9.90 -7.92 -20.05
C SER A 27 10.65 -8.44 -18.82
N ASN A 28 11.97 -8.61 -18.92
CA ASN A 28 12.78 -9.30 -17.93
C ASN A 28 13.86 -8.44 -17.25
N VAL A 29 13.98 -7.16 -17.59
CA VAL A 29 14.94 -6.23 -16.97
C VAL A 29 14.21 -5.33 -15.98
N GLN A 30 14.74 -5.23 -14.75
CA GLN A 30 14.27 -4.22 -13.78
C GLN A 30 14.34 -2.83 -14.42
N SER A 31 13.29 -2.04 -14.32
CA SER A 31 13.23 -0.73 -14.96
C SER A 31 12.54 0.32 -14.10
N PHE A 32 12.98 1.56 -14.28
CA PHE A 32 12.41 2.71 -13.62
C PHE A 32 12.51 3.93 -14.54
N GLN A 33 11.38 4.61 -14.72
CA GLN A 33 11.30 5.88 -15.42
C GLN A 33 10.71 6.91 -14.46
N LEU A 34 11.26 8.12 -14.47
CA LEU A 34 10.78 9.24 -13.68
C LEU A 34 10.75 10.51 -14.52
N ILE A 35 9.61 11.18 -14.46
CA ILE A 35 9.38 12.52 -14.98
C ILE A 35 9.05 13.38 -13.76
N GLU A 36 9.86 14.42 -13.53
CA GLU A 36 9.66 15.41 -12.49
C GLU A 36 9.27 16.74 -13.14
N ASN A 37 8.14 17.32 -12.73
CA ASN A 37 7.64 18.60 -13.23
C ASN A 37 7.64 18.68 -14.78
N HIS A 38 7.19 17.60 -15.42
CA HIS A 38 7.15 17.41 -16.88
C HIS A 38 8.52 17.34 -17.58
N LYS A 39 9.60 17.10 -16.83
CA LYS A 39 10.93 16.85 -17.37
C LYS A 39 11.37 15.45 -16.99
N GLU A 40 11.69 14.64 -17.99
CA GLU A 40 12.27 13.32 -17.76
C GLU A 40 13.63 13.46 -17.06
N ILE A 41 13.79 12.75 -15.94
CA ILE A 41 15.07 12.64 -15.25
C ILE A 41 15.88 11.57 -15.99
N LYS A 42 16.78 12.03 -16.86
CA LYS A 42 17.67 11.17 -17.63
C LYS A 42 18.87 10.77 -16.79
N GLY A 43 19.13 9.47 -16.71
CA GLY A 43 20.24 8.95 -15.93
C GLY A 43 20.35 7.45 -15.99
N LYS A 44 21.26 6.91 -15.17
CA LYS A 44 21.40 5.48 -14.97
C LYS A 44 20.46 5.04 -13.86
N VAL A 45 19.61 4.05 -14.13
CA VAL A 45 18.87 3.35 -13.07
C VAL A 45 19.90 2.59 -12.22
N VAL A 46 20.05 2.99 -10.96
CA VAL A 46 21.05 2.43 -10.04
C VAL A 46 20.48 1.23 -9.29
N SER A 47 19.21 1.31 -8.91
CA SER A 47 18.53 0.26 -8.17
C SER A 47 17.02 0.32 -8.39
N VAL A 48 16.41 -0.86 -8.50
CA VAL A 48 14.99 -1.08 -8.26
C VAL A 48 14.89 -2.26 -7.31
N THR A 49 14.78 -1.98 -6.01
CA THR A 49 14.67 -3.00 -4.97
C THR A 49 13.25 -3.08 -4.47
N ALA A 50 12.81 -4.28 -4.14
CA ALA A 50 11.48 -4.47 -3.60
C ALA A 50 11.44 -5.63 -2.60
N ASN A 51 10.54 -5.50 -1.63
CA ASN A 51 10.22 -6.56 -0.69
C ASN A 51 8.71 -6.56 -0.41
N GLU A 52 8.19 -7.70 0.00
CA GLU A 52 6.82 -7.81 0.53
C GLU A 52 6.84 -8.10 2.03
N ASN A 53 5.91 -7.49 2.76
CA ASN A 53 5.70 -7.76 4.17
C ASN A 53 4.25 -7.44 4.55
N CYS A 54 3.58 -8.34 5.26
CA CYS A 54 2.24 -8.09 5.82
C CYS A 54 1.19 -7.62 4.80
N GLY A 55 1.15 -8.23 3.61
CA GLY A 55 0.20 -7.84 2.55
C GLY A 55 0.55 -6.53 1.85
N LYS A 56 1.71 -5.94 2.16
CA LYS A 56 2.26 -4.73 1.54
C LYS A 56 3.48 -5.05 0.68
N ILE A 57 3.69 -4.24 -0.34
CA ILE A 57 4.83 -4.28 -1.25
C ILE A 57 5.54 -2.94 -1.13
N TYR A 58 6.81 -3.00 -0.76
CA TYR A 58 7.71 -1.86 -0.63
C TYR A 58 8.61 -1.85 -1.84
N VAL A 59 8.67 -0.73 -2.56
CA VAL A 59 9.52 -0.58 -3.75
C VAL A 59 10.36 0.68 -3.61
N SER A 60 11.68 0.56 -3.79
CA SER A 60 12.60 1.70 -3.84
C SER A 60 13.27 1.71 -5.21
N ALA A 61 13.21 2.86 -5.89
CA ALA A 61 13.77 3.02 -7.21
C ALA A 61 14.60 4.31 -7.29
N ARG A 62 15.84 4.19 -7.79
CA ARG A 62 16.81 5.30 -7.84
C ARG A 62 17.39 5.49 -9.24
N ILE A 63 17.41 6.74 -9.68
CA ILE A 63 18.14 7.21 -10.86
C ILE A 63 19.26 8.15 -10.40
N ASP A 64 20.47 7.91 -10.88
CA ASP A 64 21.56 8.89 -10.81
C ASP A 64 21.64 9.60 -12.16
N GLY A 65 21.38 10.91 -12.13
CA GLY A 65 21.46 11.84 -13.25
C GLY A 65 22.88 12.02 -13.75
N VAL A 66 22.99 12.37 -15.03
CA VAL A 66 24.29 12.59 -15.72
C VAL A 66 25.05 13.83 -15.21
N ASP A 67 24.36 14.73 -14.53
CA ASP A 67 24.86 15.97 -13.93
C ASP A 67 25.23 15.81 -12.44
N GLY A 68 25.18 14.58 -11.91
CA GLY A 68 25.48 14.27 -10.51
C GLY A 68 24.26 14.39 -9.58
N GLN A 69 23.10 14.78 -10.10
CA GLN A 69 21.85 14.76 -9.34
C GLN A 69 21.36 13.33 -9.13
N TYR A 70 20.51 13.10 -8.14
CA TYR A 70 19.82 11.83 -7.98
C TYR A 70 18.35 12.03 -7.65
N ALA A 71 17.56 11.03 -8.00
CA ALA A 71 16.16 10.95 -7.66
C ALA A 71 15.88 9.57 -7.10
N ASN A 72 15.31 9.49 -5.90
CA ASN A 72 14.95 8.23 -5.27
C ASN A 72 13.50 8.26 -4.81
N VAL A 73 12.70 7.31 -5.30
CA VAL A 73 11.28 7.19 -4.95
C VAL A 73 11.07 5.89 -4.18
N PHE A 74 10.34 5.98 -3.08
CA PHE A 74 9.93 4.85 -2.26
C PHE A 74 8.40 4.78 -2.28
N PHE A 75 7.88 3.61 -2.66
CA PHE A 75 6.46 3.31 -2.67
C PHE A 75 6.15 2.30 -1.58
N THR A 76 5.07 2.53 -0.85
CA THR A 76 4.40 1.49 -0.06
C THR A 76 3.02 1.27 -0.65
N LEU A 77 2.79 0.06 -1.16
CA LEU A 77 1.56 -0.35 -1.81
C LEU A 77 0.97 -1.56 -1.08
N LEU A 78 -0.34 -1.71 -1.10
CA LEU A 78 -0.97 -2.97 -0.75
C LEU A 78 -0.80 -3.97 -1.90
N SER A 79 -0.90 -5.26 -1.60
CA SER A 79 -0.76 -6.35 -2.58
C SER A 79 -1.77 -6.32 -3.74
N ASN A 80 -2.85 -5.56 -3.61
CA ASN A 80 -3.83 -5.28 -4.66
C ASN A 80 -3.55 -3.99 -5.45
N GLY A 81 -2.44 -3.29 -5.17
CA GLY A 81 -2.02 -2.06 -5.86
C GLY A 81 -2.51 -0.76 -5.23
N GLU A 82 -3.31 -0.84 -4.17
CA GLU A 82 -3.80 0.32 -3.44
C GLU A 82 -2.65 1.07 -2.75
N LEU A 83 -2.64 2.40 -2.88
CA LEU A 83 -1.55 3.25 -2.40
C LEU A 83 -1.64 3.46 -0.88
N GLU A 84 -0.54 3.24 -0.17
CA GLU A 84 -0.36 3.68 1.23
C GLU A 84 0.46 4.96 1.31
N SER A 85 1.63 5.00 0.68
CA SER A 85 2.46 6.20 0.70
C SER A 85 3.48 6.23 -0.44
N VAL A 86 3.86 7.45 -0.82
CA VAL A 86 5.07 7.70 -1.61
C VAL A 86 5.97 8.65 -0.83
N LYS A 87 7.25 8.32 -0.77
CA LYS A 87 8.33 9.22 -0.34
C LYS A 87 9.22 9.49 -1.54
N TYR A 88 9.48 10.76 -1.81
CA TYR A 88 10.39 11.18 -2.86
C TYR A 88 11.56 11.97 -2.26
N ASN A 89 12.77 11.54 -2.58
CA ASN A 89 14.00 12.23 -2.25
C ASN A 89 14.54 12.89 -3.53
N ALA A 90 14.47 14.22 -3.58
CA ALA A 90 15.06 15.03 -4.64
C ALA A 90 16.51 15.40 -4.32
N ASP A 91 17.31 15.77 -5.31
CA ASP A 91 18.64 16.34 -5.07
C ASP A 91 18.54 17.84 -4.72
N LEU A 92 18.05 18.12 -3.51
CA LEU A 92 17.91 19.45 -2.92
C LEU A 92 18.64 19.51 -1.56
N PRO A 93 18.84 20.70 -0.98
CA PRO A 93 19.35 20.81 0.39
C PRO A 93 18.53 19.94 1.37
N ALA A 94 19.20 19.37 2.38
CA ALA A 94 18.66 18.29 3.24
C ALA A 94 17.32 18.61 3.96
N GLU A 95 16.94 19.88 4.10
CA GLU A 95 15.67 20.29 4.70
C GLU A 95 14.51 20.43 3.69
N GLN A 96 14.83 20.36 2.39
CA GLN A 96 13.93 20.61 1.26
C GLN A 96 13.86 19.43 0.28
N ASN A 97 14.63 18.36 0.52
CA ASN A 97 14.71 17.23 -0.39
C ASN A 97 13.68 16.14 -0.16
N LEU A 98 12.95 16.17 0.96
CA LEU A 98 12.00 15.12 1.31
C LEU A 98 10.57 15.56 0.99
N PHE A 99 9.93 14.79 0.12
CA PHE A 99 8.54 14.96 -0.25
C PHE A 99 7.73 13.70 0.05
N TYR A 100 6.46 13.87 0.41
CA TYR A 100 5.55 12.79 0.73
C TYR A 100 4.18 12.98 0.08
N THR A 101 3.45 11.91 -0.13
CA THR A 101 1.99 11.99 -0.29
C THR A 101 1.30 12.46 0.99
N GLN A 102 0.00 12.73 0.92
CA GLN A 102 -0.82 12.91 2.12
C GLN A 102 -0.77 11.69 3.04
N ALA A 103 -0.74 11.93 4.35
CA ALA A 103 -0.64 10.86 5.34
C ALA A 103 -1.94 10.05 5.47
N ILE A 104 -3.10 10.71 5.37
CA ILE A 104 -4.43 10.12 5.64
C ILE A 104 -5.16 9.74 4.35
N GLU A 105 -5.04 10.56 3.31
CA GLU A 105 -5.72 10.38 2.02
C GLU A 105 -4.73 10.41 0.84
N PRO A 106 -3.73 9.51 0.80
CA PRO A 106 -2.67 9.53 -0.21
C PRO A 106 -3.21 9.53 -1.66
N LYS A 107 -4.36 8.87 -1.88
CA LYS A 107 -5.04 8.78 -3.18
C LYS A 107 -5.57 10.12 -3.71
N LYS A 108 -5.81 11.11 -2.85
CA LYS A 108 -6.27 12.44 -3.30
C LYS A 108 -5.20 13.20 -4.08
N SER A 109 -3.93 12.88 -3.87
CA SER A 109 -2.80 13.54 -4.54
C SER A 109 -2.04 12.65 -5.51
N PHE A 110 -2.22 11.34 -5.45
CA PHE A 110 -1.33 10.41 -6.14
C PHE A 110 -2.05 9.13 -6.56
N SER A 111 -1.81 8.68 -7.78
CA SER A 111 -2.38 7.47 -8.36
C SER A 111 -1.33 6.42 -8.67
N ILE A 112 -1.75 5.16 -8.57
CA ILE A 112 -1.06 3.98 -9.05
C ILE A 112 -1.97 3.36 -10.10
N GLU A 113 -1.42 3.06 -11.26
CA GLU A 113 -2.15 2.57 -12.43
C GLU A 113 -1.47 1.33 -13.00
N ASP A 114 -2.24 0.50 -13.71
CA ASP A 114 -1.75 -0.73 -14.34
C ASP A 114 -0.96 -1.65 -13.38
N PHE A 115 -1.34 -1.67 -12.09
CA PHE A 115 -0.66 -2.45 -11.09
C PHE A 115 -0.78 -3.95 -11.37
N LYS A 116 0.36 -4.62 -11.44
CA LYS A 116 0.47 -6.07 -11.55
C LYS A 116 1.46 -6.56 -10.51
N TYR A 117 1.04 -7.53 -9.73
CA TYR A 117 1.89 -8.24 -8.79
C TYR A 117 1.73 -9.73 -9.00
N ASP A 118 2.84 -10.40 -9.24
CA ASP A 118 2.89 -11.86 -9.37
C ASP A 118 3.87 -12.39 -8.32
N ARG A 119 3.31 -13.14 -7.37
CA ARG A 119 4.04 -13.74 -6.26
C ARG A 119 4.88 -14.93 -6.69
N GLN A 120 4.48 -15.65 -7.74
CA GLN A 120 5.22 -16.81 -8.26
C GLN A 120 6.48 -16.36 -9.00
N SER A 121 6.36 -15.32 -9.83
CA SER A 121 7.51 -14.74 -10.54
C SER A 121 8.27 -13.70 -9.71
N GLN A 122 7.77 -13.34 -8.52
CA GLN A 122 8.35 -12.33 -7.63
C GLN A 122 8.57 -10.98 -8.34
N THR A 123 7.56 -10.55 -9.11
CA THR A 123 7.62 -9.30 -9.87
C THR A 123 6.46 -8.37 -9.54
N ALA A 124 6.73 -7.06 -9.54
CA ALA A 124 5.70 -6.03 -9.46
C ALA A 124 5.95 -4.97 -10.53
N SER A 125 4.89 -4.52 -11.19
CA SER A 125 4.96 -3.42 -12.15
C SER A 125 3.76 -2.51 -12.02
N PHE A 126 3.99 -1.21 -12.16
CA PHE A 126 2.94 -0.21 -12.14
C PHE A 126 3.41 1.10 -12.78
N LYS A 127 2.43 1.92 -13.17
CA LYS A 127 2.62 3.33 -13.48
C LYS A 127 2.21 4.16 -12.29
N PHE A 128 2.79 5.34 -12.17
CA PHE A 128 2.46 6.27 -11.11
C PHE A 128 2.38 7.69 -11.64
N LYS A 129 1.53 8.50 -11.01
CA LYS A 129 1.40 9.92 -11.30
C LYS A 129 0.79 10.66 -10.11
N GLY A 130 1.32 11.82 -9.78
CA GLY A 130 0.71 12.66 -8.77
C GLY A 130 1.59 13.76 -8.24
N LYS A 131 1.08 14.41 -7.20
CA LYS A 131 1.78 15.42 -6.42
C LYS A 131 2.33 14.81 -5.14
N VAL A 132 3.56 15.18 -4.83
CA VAL A 132 4.21 14.96 -3.53
C VAL A 132 4.56 16.32 -2.93
N PHE A 133 4.58 16.40 -1.61
CA PHE A 133 4.63 17.67 -0.86
C PHE A 133 5.77 17.67 0.13
N GLY A 134 6.46 18.81 0.25
CA GLY A 134 7.62 18.99 1.10
C GLY A 134 7.28 18.70 2.56
N HIS A 135 8.11 17.90 3.21
CA HIS A 135 7.90 17.47 4.60
C HIS A 135 7.79 18.63 5.59
N THR A 136 8.66 19.62 5.43
CA THR A 136 8.76 20.81 6.30
C THR A 136 7.87 21.96 5.82
N ASN A 137 7.47 21.94 4.54
CA ASN A 137 6.63 22.96 3.92
C ASN A 137 5.71 22.33 2.88
N ALA A 138 4.45 22.10 3.27
CA ALA A 138 3.42 21.54 2.42
C ALA A 138 3.09 22.39 1.16
N LYS A 139 3.52 23.66 1.10
CA LYS A 139 3.38 24.49 -0.11
C LYS A 139 4.42 24.17 -1.18
N ALA A 140 5.53 23.53 -0.82
CA ALA A 140 6.48 23.01 -1.79
C ALA A 140 5.88 21.71 -2.35
N GLU A 141 5.42 21.74 -3.59
CA GLU A 141 4.88 20.57 -4.27
C GLU A 141 5.73 20.20 -5.48
N MET A 142 5.79 18.91 -5.79
CA MET A 142 6.40 18.37 -7.00
C MET A 142 5.43 17.43 -7.67
N GLN A 143 5.27 17.60 -8.99
CA GLN A 143 4.55 16.63 -9.81
C GLN A 143 5.55 15.57 -10.25
N ILE A 144 5.29 14.30 -9.92
CA ILE A 144 6.09 13.17 -10.42
C ILE A 144 5.19 12.18 -11.15
N GLU A 145 5.71 11.59 -12.22
CA GLU A 145 5.06 10.52 -12.96
C GLU A 145 6.09 9.57 -13.57
N GLY A 146 5.68 8.35 -13.91
CA GLY A 146 6.58 7.36 -14.47
C GLY A 146 6.10 5.93 -14.32
N SER A 147 7.03 4.98 -14.37
CA SER A 147 6.75 3.56 -14.28
C SER A 147 7.86 2.82 -13.55
N VAL A 148 7.48 1.75 -12.84
CA VAL A 148 8.41 0.85 -12.17
C VAL A 148 8.14 -0.58 -12.63
N HIS A 149 9.21 -1.33 -12.88
CA HIS A 149 9.20 -2.79 -12.95
C HIS A 149 10.27 -3.33 -11.99
N ALA A 150 9.81 -3.90 -10.88
CA ALA A 150 10.64 -4.52 -9.86
C ALA A 150 10.60 -6.05 -9.99
N LYS A 151 11.74 -6.68 -9.67
CA LYS A 151 11.94 -8.13 -9.70
C LYS A 151 12.63 -8.58 -8.42
N ASP A 152 12.71 -9.89 -8.23
CA ASP A 152 13.35 -10.52 -7.08
C ASP A 152 12.78 -9.98 -5.77
N ILE A 153 11.44 -9.80 -5.73
CA ILE A 153 10.75 -9.30 -4.54
C ILE A 153 10.97 -10.27 -3.39
N GLU A 154 11.75 -9.81 -2.40
CA GLU A 154 12.02 -10.60 -1.21
C GLU A 154 10.78 -10.67 -0.32
N SER A 155 10.33 -11.89 -0.02
CA SER A 155 9.27 -12.09 0.96
C SER A 155 9.85 -12.00 2.36
N LEU A 156 9.67 -10.85 3.02
CA LEU A 156 10.04 -10.68 4.40
C LEU A 156 8.97 -11.27 5.31
N LYS A 157 9.42 -11.89 6.39
CA LYS A 157 8.54 -12.41 7.43
C LYS A 157 7.75 -11.27 8.06
N CYS A 158 6.43 -11.37 8.06
CA CYS A 158 5.57 -10.37 8.67
C CYS A 158 5.50 -10.63 10.17
N ASP A 159 6.01 -9.73 11.01
CA ASP A 159 6.03 -9.88 12.48
C ASP A 159 4.98 -8.99 13.20
N ALA A 160 4.19 -8.22 12.43
CA ALA A 160 3.29 -7.19 12.97
C ALA A 160 1.98 -7.74 13.55
N ILE A 161 1.39 -7.01 14.51
CA ILE A 161 -0.01 -7.25 14.88
C ILE A 161 -0.90 -6.59 13.84
N ILE A 162 -1.71 -7.40 13.17
CA ILE A 162 -2.51 -6.99 12.03
C ILE A 162 -3.97 -6.97 12.46
N PHE A 163 -4.66 -5.87 12.17
CA PHE A 163 -6.11 -5.84 12.00
C PHE A 163 -6.35 -5.29 10.62
N GLU A 164 -6.28 -6.18 9.63
CA GLU A 164 -6.36 -5.84 8.23
C GLU A 164 -7.79 -6.00 7.76
N ILE A 165 -8.28 -4.97 7.07
CA ILE A 165 -9.62 -4.91 6.50
C ILE A 165 -9.47 -4.58 5.03
N ARG A 166 -10.16 -5.36 4.21
CA ARG A 166 -10.26 -5.13 2.77
C ARG A 166 -11.70 -5.30 2.35
N THR A 167 -12.30 -4.29 1.76
CA THR A 167 -13.69 -4.36 1.29
C THR A 167 -13.81 -5.14 0.00
N THR A 168 -14.93 -5.86 -0.13
CA THR A 168 -15.32 -6.51 -1.39
C THR A 168 -16.45 -5.76 -2.11
N ASP A 169 -17.08 -4.77 -1.46
CA ASP A 169 -18.16 -3.97 -2.04
C ASP A 169 -17.59 -2.74 -2.78
N PRO A 170 -17.78 -2.60 -4.10
CA PRO A 170 -17.31 -1.42 -4.82
C PRO A 170 -17.97 -0.11 -4.37
N LYS A 171 -19.13 -0.15 -3.69
CA LYS A 171 -19.82 1.03 -3.14
C LYS A 171 -19.20 1.53 -1.84
N PHE A 172 -18.40 0.71 -1.17
CA PHE A 172 -17.74 1.05 0.09
C PHE A 172 -16.32 0.48 0.08
N ASN A 173 -15.35 1.34 -0.22
CA ASN A 173 -13.95 0.92 -0.26
C ASN A 173 -13.26 1.26 1.07
N PHE A 174 -12.64 0.26 1.68
CA PHE A 174 -11.81 0.39 2.87
C PHE A 174 -10.63 -0.57 2.71
N PHE A 175 -9.44 0.00 2.54
CA PHE A 175 -8.20 -0.77 2.45
C PHE A 175 -7.25 -0.32 3.56
N SER A 176 -7.07 -1.19 4.55
CA SER A 176 -6.19 -0.94 5.69
C SER A 176 -4.76 -0.62 5.26
N ILE A 177 -4.26 0.55 5.66
CA ILE A 177 -2.86 0.94 5.50
C ILE A 177 -2.13 0.99 6.84
N THR A 178 -2.85 1.22 7.94
CA THR A 178 -2.28 1.07 9.28
C THR A 178 -3.25 0.32 10.16
N SER A 179 -2.71 -0.43 11.12
CA SER A 179 -3.51 -1.14 12.11
C SER A 179 -2.82 -1.14 13.46
N SER A 180 -3.61 -1.20 14.52
CA SER A 180 -3.10 -1.40 15.87
C SER A 180 -4.12 -2.12 16.73
N THR A 181 -3.63 -2.74 17.79
CA THR A 181 -4.47 -3.48 18.74
C THR A 181 -4.04 -3.15 20.16
N SER A 182 -5.00 -3.12 21.09
CA SER A 182 -4.71 -2.85 22.49
C SER A 182 -5.74 -3.53 23.38
N LYS A 183 -5.33 -3.90 24.59
CA LYS A 183 -6.21 -4.44 25.62
C LYS A 183 -6.05 -3.67 26.92
N THR A 184 -7.15 -3.50 27.65
CA THR A 184 -7.14 -2.79 28.93
C THR A 184 -7.27 -3.78 30.08
N HIS A 185 -6.31 -3.75 31.02
CA HIS A 185 -6.29 -4.63 32.19
C HIS A 185 -7.22 -4.09 33.27
N PHE A 186 -7.88 -4.97 34.03
CA PHE A 186 -8.60 -4.56 35.23
C PHE A 186 -7.61 -3.99 36.27
N VAL A 187 -8.04 -3.01 37.06
CA VAL A 187 -7.18 -2.43 38.11
C VAL A 187 -7.09 -3.37 39.32
N ASP A 188 -8.15 -4.13 39.58
CA ASP A 188 -8.43 -4.83 40.84
C ASP A 188 -8.43 -6.36 40.73
N LYS A 189 -8.25 -6.92 39.53
CA LYS A 189 -8.20 -8.36 39.30
C LYS A 189 -7.35 -8.71 38.09
N ASP A 190 -6.94 -9.97 38.01
CA ASP A 190 -6.28 -10.51 36.82
C ASP A 190 -7.26 -10.58 35.65
N GLY A 191 -6.84 -10.07 34.49
CA GLY A 191 -7.58 -10.15 33.23
C GLY A 191 -7.80 -8.81 32.53
N PHE A 192 -8.45 -8.86 31.38
CA PHE A 192 -8.72 -7.70 30.53
C PHE A 192 -10.23 -7.52 30.34
N TYR A 193 -10.67 -6.28 30.18
CA TYR A 193 -12.10 -5.95 30.03
C TYR A 193 -12.45 -5.28 28.71
N ASP A 194 -11.45 -4.80 27.98
CA ASP A 194 -11.62 -4.19 26.67
C ASP A 194 -10.55 -4.68 25.73
N TYR A 195 -10.97 -5.12 24.55
CA TYR A 195 -10.10 -5.49 23.43
C TYR A 195 -10.41 -4.58 22.26
N TYR A 196 -9.43 -3.77 21.85
CA TYR A 196 -9.56 -2.82 20.75
C TYR A 196 -8.70 -3.22 19.56
N TYR A 197 -9.29 -3.07 18.38
CA TYR A 197 -8.64 -3.26 17.08
C TYR A 197 -8.96 -2.03 16.25
N LYS A 198 -7.92 -1.38 15.70
CA LYS A 198 -8.04 -0.12 14.98
C LYS A 198 -7.40 -0.25 13.62
N SER A 199 -7.99 0.37 12.62
CA SER A 199 -7.37 0.50 11.30
C SER A 199 -7.69 1.84 10.65
N LEU A 200 -6.73 2.39 9.91
CA LEU A 200 -6.92 3.51 9.00
C LEU A 200 -6.85 3.01 7.56
N SER A 201 -7.73 3.51 6.70
CA SER A 201 -7.71 3.25 5.27
C SER A 201 -6.92 4.28 4.47
N ASN A 202 -6.58 3.95 3.23
CA ASN A 202 -5.96 4.88 2.28
C ASN A 202 -6.90 5.94 1.68
N SER A 203 -8.17 5.91 2.05
CA SER A 203 -9.20 6.89 1.69
C SER A 203 -9.63 7.74 2.88
N GLY A 204 -8.82 7.79 3.94
CA GLY A 204 -9.08 8.63 5.11
C GLY A 204 -10.26 8.15 5.95
N GLN A 205 -10.45 6.85 6.06
CA GLN A 205 -11.45 6.27 6.94
C GLN A 205 -10.77 5.62 8.14
N HIS A 206 -11.44 5.62 9.29
CA HIS A 206 -10.97 4.98 10.51
C HIS A 206 -12.03 4.02 11.02
N LEU A 207 -11.63 2.78 11.28
CA LEU A 207 -12.45 1.77 11.93
C LEU A 207 -11.83 1.40 13.26
N ARG A 208 -12.66 1.36 14.30
CA ARG A 208 -12.29 0.88 15.63
C ARG A 208 -13.32 -0.14 16.11
N LEU A 209 -12.90 -1.40 16.17
CA LEU A 209 -13.65 -2.47 16.79
C LEU A 209 -13.30 -2.55 18.28
N ARG A 210 -14.31 -2.66 19.13
CA ARG A 210 -14.19 -3.06 20.53
C ARG A 210 -14.95 -4.34 20.76
N LEU A 211 -14.33 -5.28 21.47
CA LEU A 211 -14.96 -6.49 21.97
C LEU A 211 -14.83 -6.58 23.50
N GLU A 212 -15.85 -7.14 24.16
CA GLU A 212 -15.82 -7.38 25.62
C GLU A 212 -14.83 -8.50 26.00
N LYS A 213 -14.49 -9.38 25.06
CA LYS A 213 -13.53 -10.49 25.22
C LYS A 213 -12.56 -10.51 24.05
N GLY A 214 -11.44 -11.24 24.22
CA GLY A 214 -10.51 -11.50 23.13
C GLY A 214 -11.20 -12.23 21.99
N ILE A 215 -10.78 -11.97 20.75
CA ILE A 215 -11.44 -12.46 19.54
C ILE A 215 -11.55 -13.99 19.49
N ALA A 216 -10.58 -14.69 20.10
CA ALA A 216 -10.58 -16.14 20.26
C ALA A 216 -11.82 -16.72 20.98
N ASN A 217 -12.54 -15.92 21.77
CA ASN A 217 -13.73 -16.36 22.52
C ASN A 217 -15.01 -16.41 21.68
N TYR A 218 -14.97 -15.92 20.44
CA TYR A 218 -16.13 -15.83 19.56
C TYR A 218 -16.08 -16.76 18.35
N LEU A 219 -15.20 -17.76 18.37
CA LEU A 219 -15.12 -18.75 17.30
C LEU A 219 -16.49 -19.36 17.01
N ASP A 220 -16.82 -19.43 15.72
CA ASP A 220 -18.06 -19.99 15.19
C ASP A 220 -19.34 -19.33 15.74
N GLN A 221 -19.23 -18.09 16.25
CA GLN A 221 -20.35 -17.28 16.74
C GLN A 221 -20.60 -16.07 15.84
N GLU A 222 -21.87 -15.65 15.78
CA GLU A 222 -22.25 -14.34 15.27
C GLU A 222 -22.18 -13.33 16.42
N ILE A 223 -21.55 -12.18 16.19
CA ILE A 223 -21.38 -11.13 17.20
C ILE A 223 -22.10 -9.87 16.72
N GLU A 224 -23.18 -9.49 17.39
CA GLU A 224 -23.84 -8.21 17.15
C GLU A 224 -22.91 -7.05 17.53
N LEU A 225 -22.82 -6.07 16.63
CA LEU A 225 -22.07 -4.83 16.78
C LEU A 225 -23.06 -3.67 16.86
N ASP A 226 -23.24 -3.13 18.07
CA ASP A 226 -24.11 -1.97 18.28
C ASP A 226 -23.50 -1.05 19.33
N GLU A 227 -23.21 0.19 18.92
CA GLU A 227 -22.67 1.21 19.82
C GLU A 227 -23.61 1.47 21.02
N GLU A 228 -24.91 1.26 20.88
CA GLU A 228 -25.89 1.45 21.96
C GLU A 228 -25.75 0.42 23.09
N ASN A 229 -25.29 -0.81 22.77
CA ASN A 229 -25.18 -1.89 23.75
C ASN A 229 -23.87 -1.88 24.57
N GLN A 230 -22.89 -1.09 24.13
CA GLN A 230 -21.59 -0.87 24.80
C GLN A 230 -20.84 -2.16 25.19
N LYS A 231 -21.09 -3.30 24.55
CA LYS A 231 -20.34 -4.54 24.78
C LYS A 231 -19.40 -4.82 23.62
N ASN A 232 -19.99 -5.03 22.45
CA ASN A 232 -19.28 -5.23 21.20
C ASN A 232 -19.78 -4.16 20.24
N TRP A 233 -18.88 -3.34 19.73
CA TRP A 233 -19.25 -2.25 18.85
C TRP A 233 -18.13 -1.94 17.88
N VAL A 234 -18.52 -1.30 16.78
CA VAL A 234 -17.58 -0.73 15.82
C VAL A 234 -17.86 0.76 15.67
N GLU A 235 -16.80 1.54 15.69
CA GLU A 235 -16.83 2.96 15.37
C GLU A 235 -16.28 3.14 13.96
N TYR A 236 -16.98 3.92 13.14
CA TYR A 236 -16.54 4.34 11.82
C TYR A 236 -16.47 5.86 11.76
N MET A 237 -15.37 6.38 11.23
CA MET A 237 -15.17 7.81 11.00
C MET A 237 -14.53 8.07 9.65
N GLU A 238 -14.85 9.23 9.05
CA GLU A 238 -14.20 9.72 7.84
C GLU A 238 -13.46 11.03 8.14
N TYR A 239 -12.30 11.20 7.51
CA TYR A 239 -11.47 12.37 7.69
C TYR A 239 -12.10 13.59 7.02
N THR A 240 -12.23 14.68 7.77
CA THR A 240 -12.71 15.98 7.32
C THR A 240 -11.75 17.10 7.69
N GLY A 241 -10.57 16.75 8.19
CA GLY A 241 -9.56 17.70 8.63
C GLY A 241 -8.80 18.39 7.49
N PRO A 242 -7.80 19.21 7.86
CA PRO A 242 -6.94 19.86 6.90
C PRO A 242 -6.05 18.86 6.16
N PHE A 243 -5.44 19.32 5.08
CA PHE A 243 -4.40 18.56 4.39
C PHE A 243 -3.18 18.30 5.30
N VAL A 244 -2.74 17.05 5.44
CA VAL A 244 -1.60 16.65 6.30
C VAL A 244 -0.54 15.90 5.48
N VAL A 245 0.71 16.37 5.54
CA VAL A 245 1.88 15.75 4.91
C VAL A 245 2.64 14.91 5.92
N GLY A 246 3.12 13.74 5.49
CA GLY A 246 4.05 12.92 6.25
C GLY A 246 3.59 11.48 6.38
N LEU A 247 4.21 10.75 7.31
CA LEU A 247 3.95 9.31 7.54
C LEU A 247 3.17 9.04 8.83
N ASN A 248 3.15 10.00 9.77
CA ASN A 248 2.51 9.83 11.07
C ASN A 248 1.14 10.49 11.09
N VAL A 249 0.12 9.73 11.48
CA VAL A 249 -1.24 10.21 11.63
C VAL A 249 -1.58 10.31 13.11
N ASN A 250 -1.90 11.51 13.57
CA ASN A 250 -2.54 11.73 14.88
C ASN A 250 -4.03 11.91 14.66
N ILE A 251 -4.86 11.12 15.35
CA ILE A 251 -6.32 11.26 15.28
C ILE A 251 -6.74 12.40 16.20
N ILE A 252 -7.02 13.58 15.62
CA ILE A 252 -7.58 14.73 16.33
C ILE A 252 -9.10 14.68 16.19
N PRO A 253 -9.89 14.45 17.25
CA PRO A 253 -11.33 14.16 17.11
C PRO A 253 -12.15 15.19 16.30
N SER A 254 -11.79 16.47 16.33
CA SER A 254 -12.46 17.53 15.55
C SER A 254 -12.25 17.45 14.03
N GLU A 255 -11.27 16.66 13.59
CA GLU A 255 -10.92 16.47 12.18
C GLU A 255 -11.58 15.23 11.56
N TRP A 256 -12.45 14.56 12.30
CA TRP A 256 -13.10 13.33 11.88
C TRP A 256 -14.61 13.44 12.06
N LYS A 257 -15.35 13.10 11.02
CA LYS A 257 -16.80 12.93 11.09
C LYS A 257 -17.11 11.50 11.51
N LYS A 258 -17.76 11.36 12.66
CA LYS A 258 -18.26 10.07 13.16
C LYS A 258 -19.62 9.74 12.57
N PHE A 259 -19.81 8.47 12.22
CA PHE A 259 -21.07 7.93 11.74
C PHE A 259 -21.62 6.92 12.75
N LYS A 260 -22.94 6.75 12.74
CA LYS A 260 -23.57 5.66 13.50
C LYS A 260 -23.41 4.38 12.69
N VAL A 261 -23.04 3.29 13.37
CA VAL A 261 -22.84 1.99 12.73
C VAL A 261 -23.60 0.92 13.50
N LYS A 262 -24.25 0.03 12.77
CA LYS A 262 -24.78 -1.24 13.30
C LYS A 262 -24.34 -2.36 12.38
N GLY A 263 -24.21 -3.56 12.92
CA GLY A 263 -23.80 -4.69 12.10
C GLY A 263 -23.44 -5.90 12.91
N LYS A 264 -22.65 -6.79 12.31
CA LYS A 264 -22.24 -8.03 12.94
C LYS A 264 -20.92 -8.57 12.45
N ILE A 265 -20.25 -9.35 13.28
CA ILE A 265 -19.17 -10.26 12.87
C ILE A 265 -19.78 -11.63 12.60
N GLN A 266 -19.41 -12.23 11.47
CA GLN A 266 -19.86 -13.55 11.05
C GLN A 266 -18.70 -14.39 10.49
N SER A 267 -18.88 -15.71 10.51
CA SER A 267 -17.91 -16.70 10.00
C SER A 267 -16.51 -16.57 10.60
N LEU A 268 -16.42 -16.16 11.87
CA LEU A 268 -15.14 -16.04 12.57
C LEU A 268 -14.55 -17.43 12.83
N LYS A 269 -13.35 -17.65 12.28
CA LYS A 269 -12.62 -18.91 12.41
C LYS A 269 -11.14 -18.65 12.64
N LYS A 270 -10.42 -19.69 13.05
CA LYS A 270 -8.95 -19.65 13.05
C LYS A 270 -8.47 -19.57 11.61
N HIS A 271 -7.50 -18.70 11.38
CA HIS A 271 -6.85 -18.60 10.09
C HIS A 271 -6.17 -19.94 9.75
N SER A 272 -6.28 -20.36 8.49
CA SER A 272 -5.95 -21.74 8.08
C SER A 272 -4.44 -22.01 8.02
N ASN A 273 -3.65 -21.00 7.65
CA ASN A 273 -2.19 -21.05 7.55
C ASN A 273 -1.56 -19.76 8.09
N PRO A 274 -1.67 -19.46 9.39
CA PRO A 274 -1.01 -18.28 9.93
C PRO A 274 0.51 -18.53 9.96
N PRO A 275 1.35 -17.56 9.59
CA PRO A 275 2.77 -17.67 9.85
C PRO A 275 3.02 -17.96 11.34
N ASP A 276 3.87 -18.95 11.64
CA ASP A 276 4.04 -19.57 12.97
C ASP A 276 4.27 -18.58 14.13
N ILE A 277 4.78 -17.40 13.82
CA ILE A 277 5.07 -16.32 14.76
C ILE A 277 3.89 -15.44 15.18
N PHE A 278 2.77 -15.46 14.45
CA PHE A 278 1.60 -14.70 14.87
C PHE A 278 0.86 -15.36 16.03
N GLY A 279 1.25 -16.57 16.41
CA GLY A 279 0.49 -17.34 17.38
C GLY A 279 -0.92 -17.59 16.84
N LYS A 280 -1.93 -17.24 17.63
CA LYS A 280 -3.34 -17.43 17.23
C LYS A 280 -3.80 -16.26 16.36
N TYR A 281 -4.22 -16.58 15.15
CA TYR A 281 -4.67 -15.63 14.15
C TYR A 281 -6.05 -16.05 13.66
N PHE A 282 -6.91 -15.08 13.40
CA PHE A 282 -8.33 -15.29 13.10
C PHE A 282 -8.74 -14.51 11.86
N GLU A 283 -9.71 -15.05 11.14
CA GLU A 283 -10.29 -14.43 9.95
C GLU A 283 -11.82 -14.48 10.03
N GLY A 284 -12.49 -13.46 9.47
CA GLY A 284 -13.94 -13.37 9.46
C GLY A 284 -14.44 -12.22 8.62
N TYR A 285 -15.74 -11.93 8.71
CA TYR A 285 -16.36 -10.80 8.01
C TYR A 285 -17.11 -9.91 9.00
N MET A 286 -16.91 -8.60 8.90
CA MET A 286 -17.85 -7.63 9.45
C MET A 286 -18.87 -7.26 8.35
N VAL A 287 -20.15 -7.28 8.68
CA VAL A 287 -21.23 -6.77 7.83
C VAL A 287 -21.83 -5.56 8.51
N LEU A 288 -21.69 -4.38 7.90
CA LEU A 288 -21.98 -3.10 8.53
C LEU A 288 -22.99 -2.28 7.73
N ASP A 289 -23.95 -1.70 8.45
CA ASP A 289 -24.79 -0.61 7.98
C ASP A 289 -24.27 0.70 8.59
N ILE A 290 -24.05 1.70 7.73
CA ILE A 290 -23.47 3.00 8.11
C ILE A 290 -24.53 4.07 7.90
N TYR A 291 -24.74 4.87 8.94
CA TYR A 291 -25.76 5.91 8.99
C TYR A 291 -25.12 7.29 9.20
N ASP A 292 -25.54 8.26 8.39
CA ASP A 292 -25.35 9.67 8.69
C ASP A 292 -26.61 10.18 9.39
N LYS A 293 -26.52 10.38 10.71
CA LYS A 293 -27.68 10.57 11.59
C LYS A 293 -28.61 9.35 11.51
N GLU A 294 -29.83 9.52 11.05
CA GLU A 294 -30.83 8.44 10.93
C GLU A 294 -30.94 7.89 9.48
N LYS A 295 -30.16 8.40 8.53
CA LYS A 295 -30.22 7.97 7.14
C LYS A 295 -29.11 6.96 6.85
N ILE A 296 -29.48 5.78 6.38
CA ILE A 296 -28.51 4.79 5.87
C ILE A 296 -27.84 5.36 4.61
N ILE A 297 -26.50 5.37 4.60
CA ILE A 297 -25.68 5.83 3.49
C ILE A 297 -24.90 4.68 2.83
N VAL A 298 -24.64 3.63 3.60
CA VAL A 298 -24.05 2.38 3.13
C VAL A 298 -24.79 1.25 3.81
N GLU A 299 -25.25 0.28 3.02
CA GLU A 299 -26.03 -0.87 3.48
C GLU A 299 -25.26 -2.15 3.19
N ASN A 300 -25.17 -3.02 4.20
CA ASN A 300 -24.52 -4.33 4.12
C ASN A 300 -23.09 -4.28 3.55
N ALA A 301 -22.29 -3.29 3.96
CA ALA A 301 -20.87 -3.27 3.61
C ALA A 301 -20.21 -4.54 4.18
N VAL A 302 -19.57 -5.33 3.32
CA VAL A 302 -18.87 -6.55 3.72
C VAL A 302 -17.37 -6.27 3.80
N LEU A 303 -16.84 -6.37 5.01
CA LEU A 303 -15.46 -6.09 5.38
C LEU A 303 -14.80 -7.39 5.87
N PRO A 304 -14.25 -8.21 4.97
CA PRO A 304 -13.30 -9.26 5.36
C PRO A 304 -12.21 -8.66 6.25
N PHE A 305 -11.91 -9.34 7.35
CA PHE A 305 -10.83 -8.95 8.23
C PHE A 305 -9.98 -10.14 8.68
N GLU A 306 -8.73 -9.83 8.97
CA GLU A 306 -7.76 -10.73 9.57
C GLU A 306 -7.17 -10.09 10.82
N VAL A 307 -6.98 -10.88 11.86
CA VAL A 307 -6.59 -10.35 13.16
C VAL A 307 -5.78 -11.30 14.03
N LYS A 308 -4.76 -10.76 14.68
CA LYS A 308 -3.99 -11.48 15.72
C LYS A 308 -4.71 -11.43 17.06
N ASP A 309 -4.72 -12.55 17.79
CA ASP A 309 -5.13 -12.57 19.19
C ASP A 309 -4.23 -11.66 20.04
N ILE A 310 -4.81 -11.00 21.04
CA ILE A 310 -4.07 -10.11 21.97
C ILE A 310 -4.32 -10.45 23.43
#